data_AF-A0A425VW87-F1
#
_entry.id   AF-A0A425VW87-F1
#
_cell.length_a   1.000
_cell.length_b   1.000
_cell.length_c   1.000
_cell.angle_alpha   90.00
_cell.angle_beta   90.00
_cell.angle_gamma   90.00
#
_symmetry.space_group_name_H-M   'P 1'
#
loop_
_entity.id
_entity.type
_entity.pdbx_description
1 polymer ?
#
loop_
_entity_poly.entity_id
_entity_poly.type
_entity_poly.pdbx_seq_one_letter_code
_entity_poly.pdbx_strand_id
1 'polypeptide(L)'
;MADGGRHFCTCDDLKCPCNPNNPANLAKGNFGCDACIRKNLALGEVPTCIFVNLGDTTDWHDWSVEGFAEFVRLHPRDPEVRRQMAARAKAFDAAHNGTGKKDA
;
A
#
# COMPACT_ATOMS: atom_id res chain seq x y z
N MET A 1 3.44 -0.87 -21.40
CA MET A 1 4.87 -0.78 -21.04
C MET A 1 5.10 -1.87 -20.00
N ALA A 2 5.75 -2.97 -20.38
CA ALA A 2 6.02 -4.07 -19.45
C ALA A 2 6.99 -3.54 -18.39
N ASP A 3 6.51 -3.40 -17.17
CA ASP A 3 7.39 -3.16 -16.03
C ASP A 3 8.36 -4.37 -15.97
N GLY A 4 9.65 -4.10 -16.15
CA GLY A 4 10.69 -5.10 -16.36
C GLY A 4 11.07 -5.89 -15.10
N GLY A 5 10.10 -6.39 -14.34
CA GLY A 5 10.32 -7.17 -13.12
C GLY A 5 10.47 -6.31 -11.86
N ARG A 6 9.97 -5.06 -11.88
CA ARG A 6 9.95 -4.15 -10.74
C ARG A 6 8.66 -4.36 -9.94
N HIS A 7 8.76 -4.43 -8.62
CA HIS A 7 7.58 -4.55 -7.77
C HIS A 7 6.74 -3.26 -7.79
N PHE A 8 5.41 -3.37 -7.68
CA PHE A 8 4.44 -2.25 -7.69
C PHE A 8 4.62 -1.18 -6.59
N CYS A 9 5.60 -1.37 -5.69
CA CYS A 9 5.80 -0.50 -4.54
C CYS A 9 6.16 0.91 -5.02
N THR A 10 5.39 1.89 -4.55
CA THR A 10 5.56 3.32 -4.86
C THR A 10 6.44 4.07 -3.86
N CYS A 11 6.95 3.39 -2.82
CA CYS A 11 7.93 3.97 -1.90
C CYS A 11 9.23 4.27 -2.65
N ASP A 12 9.68 5.50 -2.55
CA ASP A 12 10.87 6.03 -3.22
C ASP A 12 12.17 5.82 -2.41
N ASP A 13 12.08 5.40 -1.14
CA ASP A 13 13.21 4.92 -0.37
C ASP A 13 13.67 3.53 -0.85
N LEU A 14 14.38 3.53 -1.98
CA LEU A 14 14.98 2.33 -2.58
C LEU A 14 16.17 1.80 -1.77
N LYS A 15 16.70 2.57 -0.80
CA LYS A 15 17.81 2.15 0.06
C LYS A 15 17.33 1.35 1.27
N CYS A 16 16.05 1.49 1.66
CA CYS A 16 15.44 0.70 2.71
C CYS A 16 15.59 -0.81 2.43
N PRO A 17 16.15 -1.60 3.36
CA PRO A 17 16.35 -3.04 3.18
C PRO A 17 15.03 -3.84 3.17
N CYS A 18 13.91 -3.20 3.50
CA CYS A 18 12.56 -3.77 3.43
C CYS A 18 11.82 -3.43 2.13
N ASN A 19 12.36 -2.52 1.30
CA ASN A 19 11.73 -2.15 0.03
C ASN A 19 11.81 -3.35 -0.94
N PRO A 20 10.71 -3.78 -1.57
CA PRO A 20 10.72 -4.90 -2.52
C PRO A 20 11.56 -4.65 -3.78
N ASN A 21 11.88 -3.39 -4.08
CA ASN A 21 12.76 -3.01 -5.18
C ASN A 21 14.22 -2.84 -4.75
N ASN A 22 14.55 -3.04 -3.47
CA ASN A 22 15.93 -3.01 -2.99
C ASN A 22 16.67 -4.31 -3.36
N PRO A 23 17.88 -4.25 -3.94
CA PRO A 23 18.65 -5.43 -4.33
C PRO A 23 18.92 -6.43 -3.19
N ALA A 24 19.15 -5.94 -1.97
CA ALA A 24 19.39 -6.80 -0.82
C ALA A 24 18.11 -7.52 -0.35
N ASN A 25 16.93 -6.93 -0.55
CA ASN A 25 15.66 -7.61 -0.28
C ASN A 25 15.34 -8.65 -1.37
N LEU A 26 15.56 -8.30 -2.64
CA LEU A 26 15.42 -9.22 -3.78
C LEU A 26 16.31 -10.46 -3.60
N ALA A 27 17.58 -10.28 -3.24
CA ALA A 27 18.54 -11.36 -3.02
C ALA A 27 18.17 -12.28 -1.84
N LYS A 28 17.36 -11.83 -0.87
CA LYS A 28 16.93 -12.62 0.29
C LYS A 28 15.76 -13.56 0.00
N GLY A 29 15.27 -13.61 -1.23
CA GLY A 29 14.15 -14.47 -1.64
C GLY A 29 12.94 -13.70 -2.15
N ASN A 30 13.11 -12.43 -2.53
CA ASN A 30 12.06 -11.58 -3.10
C ASN A 30 10.75 -11.60 -2.27
N PHE A 31 10.87 -11.30 -0.97
CA PHE A 31 9.73 -11.29 -0.02
C PHE A 31 8.64 -10.24 -0.33
N GLY A 32 8.75 -9.49 -1.44
CA GLY A 32 7.82 -8.43 -1.77
C GLY A 32 7.68 -7.44 -0.61
N CYS A 33 6.43 -7.06 -0.32
CA CYS A 33 6.11 -6.14 0.75
C CYS A 33 6.20 -6.73 2.17
N ASP A 34 6.36 -8.05 2.35
CA ASP A 34 6.24 -8.70 3.68
C ASP A 34 7.21 -8.14 4.71
N ALA A 35 8.44 -7.82 4.30
CA ALA A 35 9.44 -7.21 5.18
C ALA A 35 9.00 -5.81 5.65
N CYS A 36 8.45 -5.02 4.74
CA CYS A 36 7.94 -3.67 5.04
C CYS A 36 6.71 -3.74 5.96
N ILE A 37 5.75 -4.60 5.66
CA ILE A 37 4.54 -4.76 6.49
C ILE A 37 4.92 -5.21 7.90
N ARG A 38 5.80 -6.21 8.06
CA ARG A 38 6.26 -6.66 9.39
C ARG A 38 6.94 -5.54 10.18
N LYS A 39 7.82 -4.76 9.54
CA LYS A 39 8.45 -3.59 10.17
C LYS A 39 7.39 -2.60 10.68
N ASN A 40 6.48 -2.17 9.80
CA ASN A 40 5.49 -1.14 10.15
C ASN A 40 4.55 -1.63 11.27
N LEU A 41 4.11 -2.89 11.22
CA LEU A 41 3.29 -3.48 12.29
C LEU A 41 4.02 -3.49 13.65
N ALA A 42 5.32 -3.80 13.67
CA ALA A 42 6.11 -3.82 14.90
C ALA A 42 6.35 -2.42 15.49
N LEU A 43 6.29 -1.38 14.66
CA LEU A 43 6.53 0.01 15.07
C LEU A 43 5.23 0.81 15.29
N GLY A 44 4.06 0.21 15.03
CA GLY A 44 2.79 0.95 15.05
C GLY A 44 2.68 1.98 13.92
N GLU A 45 3.36 1.73 12.80
CA GLU A 45 3.41 2.61 11.63
C GLU A 45 2.45 2.14 10.53
N VAL A 46 2.10 3.06 9.63
CA VAL A 46 1.44 2.79 8.36
C VAL A 46 2.47 2.85 7.22
N PRO A 47 2.50 1.88 6.29
CA PRO A 47 3.46 1.89 5.19
C PRO A 47 3.42 3.18 4.34
N THR A 48 4.60 3.74 4.06
CA THR A 48 4.78 4.99 3.28
C THR A 48 4.07 4.97 1.92
N CYS A 49 4.01 3.82 1.25
CA CYS A 49 3.31 3.69 -0.03
C CYS A 49 1.81 4.01 0.06
N ILE A 50 1.19 3.89 1.25
CA ILE A 50 -0.21 4.27 1.48
C ILE A 50 -0.34 5.79 1.60
N PHE A 51 0.61 6.48 2.24
CA PHE A 51 0.65 7.95 2.28
C PHE A 51 0.87 8.55 0.88
N VAL A 52 1.84 8.04 0.13
CA VAL A 52 2.10 8.48 -1.25
C VAL A 52 0.89 8.28 -2.17
N ASN A 53 0.05 7.28 -1.89
CA ASN A 53 -1.20 7.08 -2.63
C ASN A 53 -2.28 8.15 -2.32
N LEU A 54 -2.13 8.87 -1.21
CA LEU A 54 -3.06 9.90 -0.77
C LEU A 54 -2.64 11.30 -1.23
N GLY A 55 -1.34 11.59 -1.31
CA GLY A 55 -0.85 12.89 -1.72
C GLY A 55 0.65 13.07 -1.50
N ASP A 56 1.06 14.34 -1.56
CA ASP A 56 2.44 14.76 -1.28
C ASP A 56 2.77 14.54 0.21
N THR A 57 3.95 13.99 0.47
CA THR A 57 4.46 13.69 1.81
C THR A 57 5.71 14.48 2.15
N THR A 58 6.10 15.48 1.34
CA THR A 58 7.37 16.21 1.47
C THR A 58 7.61 16.77 2.86
N ASP A 59 6.58 17.30 3.52
CA ASP A 59 6.67 17.87 4.87
C ASP A 59 6.09 16.96 5.97
N TRP A 60 5.76 15.71 5.64
CA TRP A 60 5.15 14.76 6.57
C TRP A 60 6.18 13.87 7.25
N HIS A 61 6.12 13.77 8.58
CA HIS A 61 7.14 13.08 9.38
C HIS A 61 6.58 12.08 10.41
N ASP A 62 5.24 12.00 10.55
CA ASP A 62 4.59 11.10 11.52
C ASP A 62 3.98 9.89 10.82
N TRP A 63 4.73 8.79 10.79
CA TRP A 63 4.33 7.55 10.11
C TRP A 63 3.48 6.63 10.99
N SER A 64 3.15 7.04 12.22
CA SER A 64 2.29 6.26 13.11
C SER A 64 0.87 6.09 12.54
N VAL A 65 0.09 5.18 13.13
CA VAL A 65 -1.35 5.05 12.81
C VAL A 65 -2.09 6.35 13.08
N GLU A 66 -1.77 7.04 14.19
CA GLU A 66 -2.31 8.35 14.55
C GLU A 66 -1.92 9.42 13.52
N GLY A 67 -0.65 9.44 13.12
CA GLY A 67 -0.15 10.31 12.07
C GLY A 67 -0.88 10.07 10.75
N PHE A 68 -1.09 8.81 10.36
CA PHE A 68 -1.87 8.49 9.17
C PHE A 68 -3.31 9.04 9.22
N ALA A 69 -3.98 8.92 10.37
CA ALA A 69 -5.32 9.46 10.54
C ALA A 69 -5.34 10.99 10.39
N GLU A 70 -4.36 11.69 10.96
CA GLU A 70 -4.21 13.13 10.82
C GLU A 70 -3.88 13.54 9.38
N PHE A 71 -2.99 12.82 8.70
CA PHE A 71 -2.66 13.05 7.30
C PHE A 71 -3.91 12.98 6.42
N VAL A 72 -4.75 11.94 6.60
CA VAL A 72 -6.02 11.79 5.86
C VAL A 72 -7.00 12.92 6.17
N ARG A 73 -7.03 13.41 7.42
CA ARG A 73 -7.89 14.53 7.82
C ARG A 73 -7.47 15.83 7.15
N LEU A 74 -6.17 16.09 7.04
CA LEU A 74 -5.59 17.27 6.40
C LEU A 74 -5.65 17.19 4.87
N HIS A 75 -5.56 15.98 4.32
CA HIS A 75 -5.53 15.70 2.88
C HIS A 75 -6.68 14.77 2.49
N PRO A 76 -7.95 15.22 2.62
CA PRO A 76 -9.08 14.38 2.29
C PRO A 76 -9.04 14.03 0.79
N ARG A 77 -9.22 12.74 0.48
CA ARG A 77 -9.34 12.30 -0.92
C ARG A 77 -10.51 13.01 -1.60
N ASP A 78 -10.29 13.37 -2.86
CA ASP A 78 -11.34 13.89 -3.73
C ASP A 78 -12.60 12.99 -3.73
N PRO A 79 -13.81 13.56 -3.59
CA PRO A 79 -15.05 12.78 -3.52
C PRO A 79 -15.31 11.88 -4.73
N GLU A 80 -14.94 12.30 -5.94
CA GLU A 80 -15.07 11.48 -7.14
C GLU A 80 -14.10 10.30 -7.10
N VAL A 81 -12.84 10.52 -6.70
CA VAL A 81 -11.88 9.43 -6.50
C VAL A 81 -12.40 8.42 -5.48
N ARG A 82 -13.02 8.87 -4.38
CA ARG A 82 -13.64 7.97 -3.39
C ARG A 82 -14.76 7.13 -3.99
N ARG A 83 -15.64 7.73 -4.82
CA ARG A 83 -16.70 6.99 -5.52
C ARG A 83 -16.14 5.93 -6.45
N GLN A 84 -15.10 6.27 -7.22
CA GLN A 84 -14.43 5.32 -8.13
C GLN A 84 -13.80 4.15 -7.38
N MET A 85 -13.15 4.41 -6.24
CA MET A 85 -12.59 3.35 -5.39
C MET A 85 -13.69 2.43 -4.84
N ALA A 86 -14.81 2.98 -4.37
CA ALA A 86 -15.94 2.18 -3.91
C ALA A 86 -16.54 1.30 -5.03
N ALA A 87 -16.64 1.83 -6.25
CA ALA A 87 -17.06 1.06 -7.41
C ALA A 87 -16.09 -0.09 -7.74
N ARG A 88 -14.78 0.15 -7.68
CA ARG A 88 -13.74 -0.89 -7.88
C ARG A 88 -13.82 -1.98 -6.82
N ALA A 89 -13.99 -1.62 -5.55
CA ALA A 89 -14.15 -2.57 -4.45
C ALA A 89 -15.38 -3.46 -4.68
N LYS A 90 -16.53 -2.86 -5.01
CA LYS A 90 -17.76 -3.61 -5.33
C LYS A 90 -17.57 -4.57 -6.51
N ALA A 91 -16.87 -4.14 -7.56
CA ALA A 91 -16.58 -4.99 -8.72
C ALA A 91 -15.66 -6.16 -8.35
N PHE A 92 -14.65 -5.92 -7.51
CA PHE A 92 -13.79 -6.97 -6.98
C PHE A 92 -14.59 -8.00 -6.18
N ASP A 93 -15.43 -7.55 -5.23
CA ASP A 93 -16.27 -8.42 -4.41
C ASP A 93 -17.22 -9.27 -5.26
N ALA A 94 -17.88 -8.66 -6.27
CA ALA A 94 -18.78 -9.38 -7.16
C ALA A 94 -18.07 -10.49 -7.96
N ALA A 95 -16.82 -10.25 -8.36
CA ALA A 95 -16.02 -11.23 -9.10
C ALA A 95 -15.53 -12.41 -8.23
N HIS A 96 -15.37 -12.20 -6.91
CA HIS A 96 -14.72 -13.19 -6.03
C HIS A 96 -15.67 -13.84 -5.01
N ASN A 97 -16.81 -13.23 -4.69
CA ASN A 97 -17.80 -13.79 -3.75
C ASN A 97 -18.81 -14.75 -4.42
N GLY A 98 -18.68 -15.00 -5.73
CA GLY A 98 -19.56 -15.89 -6.51
C GLY A 98 -19.17 -17.37 -6.58
N THR A 99 -18.06 -17.79 -5.96
CA THR A 99 -17.54 -19.18 -6.06
C THR A 99 -17.84 -20.05 -4.83
N GLY A 100 -18.62 -19.54 -3.87
CA GLY A 100 -18.81 -20.15 -2.54
C GLY A 100 -20.15 -20.84 -2.27
N LYS A 101 -21.06 -20.99 -3.24
CA LYS A 101 -22.25 -21.83 -3.07
C LYS A 101 -22.02 -23.17 -3.76
N LYS A 102 -21.31 -24.07 -3.08
CA LYS A 102 -21.43 -25.50 -3.38
C LYS A 102 -22.70 -25.98 -2.71
N ASP A 103 -23.68 -26.35 -3.52
CA ASP A 103 -24.72 -27.27 -3.09
C ASP A 103 -24.02 -28.55 -2.61
N ALA A 104 -24.12 -28.81 -1.30
CA ALA A 104 -23.77 -30.06 -0.64
C ALA A 104 -24.70 -30.23 0.57
#